data_AF-J0RCT0-F1
#
_entry.id   AF-J0RCT0-F1
#
_cell.length_a   1.000
_cell.length_b   1.000
_cell.length_c   1.000
_cell.angle_alpha   90.00
_cell.angle_beta   90.00
_cell.angle_gamma   90.00
#
_symmetry.space_group_name_H-M   'P 1'
#
loop_
_entity.id
_entity.type
_entity.pdbx_description
1 polymer ?
#
loop_
_entity_poly.entity_id
_entity_poly.type
_entity_poly.pdbx_seq_one_letter_code
_entity_poly.pdbx_strand_id
1 'polypeptide(L)'
;MRAIHRLSAVFVKLYPQDKYCDGAGLWLNVRKDNTRSWFFRYTHHNKRREMGLGSVTRLSLKEARELARYYSDILKEVNDPIVFREQTFLKQ
;
A
#
# COMPACT_ATOMS: atom_id res chain seq x y z
N MET A 1 -1.09 -4.30 19.95
CA MET A 1 -1.26 -3.77 18.57
C MET A 1 0.11 -3.64 17.93
N ARG A 2 0.27 -4.00 16.64
CA ARG A 2 1.51 -3.69 15.90
C ARG A 2 1.56 -2.18 15.60
N ALA A 3 2.73 -1.57 15.71
CA ALA A 3 2.90 -0.14 15.41
C ALA A 3 2.50 0.19 13.97
N ILE A 4 1.82 1.33 13.80
CA ILE A 4 1.45 1.91 12.51
C ILE A 4 2.26 3.20 12.28
N HIS A 5 2.33 3.65 11.02
CA HIS A 5 3.04 4.87 10.62
C HIS A 5 4.55 4.84 10.92
N ARG A 6 5.19 3.70 10.68
CA ARG A 6 6.59 3.46 11.02
C ARG A 6 7.60 4.17 10.11
N LEU A 7 7.22 4.50 8.88
CA LEU A 7 8.11 5.18 7.95
C LEU A 7 8.01 6.70 8.12
N SER A 8 9.12 7.38 7.86
CA SER A 8 9.18 8.83 7.72
C SER A 8 9.40 9.22 6.25
N ALA A 9 9.09 10.46 5.88
CA ALA A 9 9.33 10.93 4.51
C ALA A 9 10.83 10.85 4.12
N VAL A 10 11.72 11.05 5.08
CA VAL A 10 13.18 10.91 4.89
C VAL A 10 13.54 9.45 4.62
N PHE A 11 12.99 8.53 5.41
CA PHE A 11 13.20 7.09 5.22
C PHE A 11 12.81 6.66 3.80
N VAL A 12 11.63 7.10 3.35
CA VAL A 12 11.09 6.75 2.04
C VAL A 12 12.03 7.16 0.91
N LYS A 13 12.80 8.25 1.06
CA LYS A 13 13.72 8.75 0.02
C LYS A 13 15.10 8.09 0.04
N LEU A 14 15.63 7.76 1.21
CA LEU A 14 17.05 7.43 1.37
C LEU A 14 17.35 5.94 1.46
N TYR A 15 16.38 5.13 1.89
CA TYR A 15 16.68 3.74 2.24
C TYR A 15 16.93 2.86 1.00
N PRO A 16 17.76 1.81 1.16
CA PRO A 16 18.19 0.95 0.07
C PRO A 16 17.05 0.07 -0.47
N GLN A 17 17.37 -0.76 -1.45
CA GLN A 17 16.46 -1.72 -2.04
C GLN A 17 15.95 -2.74 -0.98
N ASP A 18 14.67 -2.66 -0.64
CA ASP A 18 13.93 -3.68 0.13
C ASP A 18 12.42 -3.40 0.10
N LYS A 19 11.64 -4.25 0.78
CA LYS A 19 10.23 -4.01 1.13
C LYS A 19 10.11 -3.56 2.59
N TYR A 20 9.68 -2.32 2.79
CA TYR A 20 9.51 -1.73 4.12
C TYR A 20 8.05 -1.62 4.50
N CYS A 21 7.71 -2.00 5.74
CA CYS A 21 6.33 -1.95 6.19
C CYS A 21 6.07 -0.69 7.04
N ASP A 22 5.13 0.15 6.59
CA ASP A 22 4.67 1.31 7.36
C ASP A 22 3.69 0.91 8.46
N GLY A 23 2.92 -0.18 8.25
CA GLY A 23 1.86 -0.64 9.14
C GLY A 23 0.48 -0.44 8.52
N ALA A 24 -0.57 -0.93 9.18
CA ALA A 24 -1.95 -0.90 8.67
C ALA A 24 -2.10 -1.43 7.23
N GLY A 25 -1.29 -2.43 6.86
CA GLY A 25 -1.28 -3.00 5.51
C GLY A 25 -0.50 -2.18 4.47
N LEU A 26 0.00 -0.99 4.77
CA LEU A 26 0.83 -0.20 3.86
C LEU A 26 2.30 -0.68 3.85
N TRP A 27 2.85 -0.82 2.65
CA TRP A 27 4.25 -1.18 2.40
C TRP A 27 4.86 -0.34 1.28
N LEU A 28 6.14 -0.03 1.43
CA LEU A 28 7.01 0.54 0.40
C LEU A 28 7.80 -0.59 -0.26
N ASN A 29 7.90 -0.58 -1.59
CA ASN A 29 8.81 -1.41 -2.36
C ASN A 29 9.88 -0.53 -3.02
N VAL A 30 11.14 -0.73 -2.66
CA VAL A 30 12.29 -0.10 -3.31
C VAL A 30 12.97 -1.15 -4.19
N ARG A 31 12.99 -0.93 -5.50
CA ARG A 31 13.57 -1.86 -6.49
C ARG A 31 15.05 -1.57 -6.74
N LYS A 32 15.72 -2.49 -7.46
CA LYS A 32 17.15 -2.42 -7.83
C LYS A 32 17.53 -1.11 -8.55
N ASP A 33 16.61 -0.59 -9.36
CA ASP A 33 16.75 0.66 -10.12
C ASP A 33 16.39 1.91 -9.30
N ASN A 34 16.28 1.78 -7.97
CA ASN A 34 15.81 2.81 -7.05
C ASN A 34 14.38 3.32 -7.33
N THR A 35 13.59 2.63 -8.16
CA THR A 35 12.17 2.95 -8.28
C THR A 35 11.43 2.56 -7.00
N ARG A 36 10.52 3.43 -6.57
CA ARG A 36 9.82 3.32 -5.29
C ARG A 36 8.33 3.33 -5.51
N SER A 37 7.62 2.34 -4.99
CA SER A 37 6.17 2.26 -5.08
C SER A 37 5.51 1.76 -3.81
N TRP A 38 4.31 2.26 -3.56
CA TRP A 38 3.45 1.84 -2.47
C TRP A 38 2.63 0.62 -2.90
N PHE A 39 2.42 -0.30 -1.96
CA PHE A 39 1.45 -1.38 -2.11
C PHE A 39 0.73 -1.67 -0.79
N PHE A 40 -0.53 -2.07 -0.90
CA PHE A 40 -1.36 -2.54 0.18
C PHE A 40 -1.29 -4.07 0.25
N ARG A 41 -0.85 -4.60 1.40
CA ARG A 41 -0.76 -6.03 1.67
C ARG A 41 -1.82 -6.44 2.68
N TYR A 42 -2.62 -7.42 2.30
CA TYR A 42 -3.71 -7.94 3.12
C TYR A 42 -3.90 -9.44 2.89
N THR A 43 -4.75 -10.05 3.72
CA THR A 43 -5.19 -11.44 3.55
C THR A 43 -6.68 -11.44 3.27
N HIS A 44 -7.08 -12.14 2.22
CA HIS A 44 -8.48 -12.34 1.84
C HIS A 44 -8.69 -13.82 1.53
N HIS A 45 -9.69 -14.46 2.15
CA HIS A 45 -9.92 -15.91 2.08
C HIS A 45 -8.63 -16.76 2.23
N ASN A 46 -7.88 -16.54 3.32
CA ASN A 46 -6.62 -17.22 3.62
C ASN A 46 -5.50 -17.06 2.57
N LYS A 47 -5.68 -16.19 1.56
CA LYS A 47 -4.66 -15.89 0.56
C LYS A 47 -4.10 -14.49 0.78
N ARG A 48 -2.77 -14.39 0.85
CA ARG A 48 -2.09 -13.10 0.92
C ARG A 48 -2.10 -12.42 -0.45
N ARG A 49 -2.49 -11.16 -0.49
CA ARG A 49 -2.58 -10.32 -1.69
C ARG A 49 -1.69 -9.09 -1.52
N GLU A 50 -1.13 -8.61 -2.63
CA GLU A 50 -0.40 -7.35 -2.70
C GLU A 50 -1.01 -6.52 -3.83
N MET A 51 -1.62 -5.39 -3.48
CA MET A 51 -2.22 -4.45 -4.44
C MET A 51 -1.35 -3.20 -4.55
N GLY A 52 -0.81 -2.91 -5.72
CA GLY A 52 -0.07 -1.67 -5.94
C GLY A 52 -0.96 -0.44 -5.72
N LEU A 53 -0.49 0.55 -4.96
CA LEU A 53 -1.21 1.82 -4.77
C LEU A 53 -0.70 2.89 -5.73
N GLY A 54 0.60 2.89 -6.04
CA GLY A 54 1.21 3.77 -7.03
C GLY A 54 2.66 4.14 -6.72
N SER A 55 3.26 4.96 -7.57
CA SER A 55 4.64 5.45 -7.39
C SER A 55 4.72 6.46 -6.24
N VAL A 56 5.82 6.45 -5.48
CA VAL A 56 6.11 7.47 -4.46
C VAL A 56 6.20 8.89 -5.07
N THR A 57 6.52 8.99 -6.36
CA THR A 57 6.56 10.29 -7.07
C THR A 57 5.19 10.90 -7.32
N ARG A 58 4.12 10.08 -7.30
CA ARG A 58 2.73 10.52 -7.50
C ARG A 58 1.90 10.47 -6.23
N LEU A 59 2.32 9.66 -5.25
CA LEU A 59 1.62 9.45 -3.99
C LEU A 59 2.59 9.69 -2.83
N SER A 60 2.33 10.75 -2.08
CA SER A 60 3.01 11.02 -0.82
C SER A 60 2.73 9.91 0.20
N LEU A 61 3.58 9.82 1.24
CA LEU A 61 3.39 8.88 2.34
C LEU A 61 2.04 9.09 3.05
N LYS A 62 1.56 10.34 3.14
CA LYS A 62 0.27 10.66 3.75
C LYS A 62 -0.89 10.09 2.90
N GLU A 63 -0.91 10.39 1.61
CA GLU A 63 -1.93 9.89 0.69
C GLU A 63 -1.91 8.35 0.60
N ALA A 64 -0.73 7.74 0.63
CA ALA A 64 -0.59 6.29 0.65
C ALA A 64 -1.21 5.66 1.92
N ARG A 65 -1.10 6.32 3.08
CA ARG A 65 -1.76 5.89 4.33
C ARG A 65 -3.27 6.03 4.25
N GLU A 66 -3.76 7.12 3.66
CA GLU A 66 -5.20 7.35 3.45
C GLU A 66 -5.79 6.29 2.51
N LEU A 67 -5.10 5.97 1.40
CA LEU A 67 -5.50 4.88 0.49
C LEU A 67 -5.47 3.52 1.18
N ALA A 68 -4.42 3.21 1.95
CA ALA A 68 -4.35 1.95 2.70
C ALA A 68 -5.51 1.82 3.70
N ARG A 69 -5.89 2.93 4.38
CA ARG A 69 -7.05 2.97 5.26
C ARG A 69 -8.34 2.72 4.49
N TYR A 70 -8.54 3.40 3.38
CA TYR A 70 -9.71 3.24 2.51
C TYR A 70 -9.90 1.77 2.07
N TYR A 71 -8.85 1.14 1.54
CA TYR A 71 -8.93 -0.26 1.13
C TYR A 71 -9.01 -1.23 2.31
N SER A 72 -8.49 -0.87 3.48
CA SER A 72 -8.72 -1.65 4.69
C SER A 72 -10.18 -1.62 5.13
N ASP A 73 -10.91 -0.52 4.91
CA ASP A 73 -12.32 -0.44 5.24
C ASP A 73 -13.16 -1.28 4.25
N ILE A 74 -12.84 -1.25 2.96
CA ILE A 74 -13.42 -2.17 1.95
C ILE A 74 -13.20 -3.64 2.32
N LEU A 75 -12.01 -4.00 2.79
CA LEU A 75 -11.70 -5.36 3.22
C LEU A 75 -12.56 -5.82 4.41
N LYS A 76 -12.91 -4.91 5.33
CA LYS A 76 -13.79 -5.23 6.47
C LYS A 76 -15.21 -5.53 6.04
N GLU A 77 -15.65 -4.97 4.92
CA GLU A 77 -16.94 -5.24 4.28
C GLU A 77 -16.94 -6.56 3.49
N VAL A 78 -15.93 -7.43 3.68
CA VAL A 78 -15.77 -8.74 3.03
C VAL A 78 -15.58 -8.64 1.50
N ASN A 79 -15.16 -7.47 1.02
CA ASN A 79 -14.83 -7.26 -0.39
C ASN A 79 -13.32 -7.41 -0.62
N ASP A 80 -12.92 -7.94 -1.79
CA ASP A 80 -11.51 -7.95 -2.19
C ASP A 80 -11.10 -6.57 -2.75
N PRO A 81 -10.17 -5.83 -2.11
CA PRO A 81 -9.71 -4.53 -2.57
C PRO A 81 -9.21 -4.48 -4.02
N ILE A 82 -8.57 -5.55 -4.53
CA ILE A 82 -8.10 -5.59 -5.93
C ILE A 82 -9.30 -5.56 -6.88
N VAL A 83 -10.30 -6.41 -6.62
CA VAL A 83 -11.51 -6.52 -7.45
C VAL A 83 -12.30 -5.23 -7.40
N PHE A 84 -12.48 -4.65 -6.20
CA PHE A 84 -13.16 -3.36 -6.03
C PHE A 84 -12.49 -2.25 -6.84
N ARG A 85 -11.15 -2.17 -6.79
CA ARG A 85 -10.38 -1.17 -7.52
C ARG A 85 -10.58 -1.32 -9.03
N GLU A 86 -10.45 -2.54 -9.55
CA GLU A 86 -10.65 -2.83 -10.98
C GLU A 86 -12.06 -2.42 -11.45
N GLN A 87 -13.08 -2.71 -10.66
CA GLN A 87 -14.46 -2.32 -10.95
C GLN A 87 -14.68 -0.80 -10.92
N THR A 88 -13.95 -0.08 -10.06
CA THR A 88 -14.04 1.39 -9.99
C THR A 88 -13.42 2.04 -11.22
N PHE A 89 -12.30 1.51 -11.72
CA PHE A 89 -11.65 2.02 -12.94
C PHE A 89 -12.44 1.72 -14.22
N LEU A 90 -13.18 0.62 -14.28
CA LEU A 90 -14.02 0.27 -15.44
C LEU A 90 -15.32 1.10 -15.55
N LYS A 91 -15.65 1.89 -14.53
CA LYS A 91 -16.86 2.73 -14.47
C LYS A 91 -16.60 4.21 -14.79
N GLN A 92 -15.36 4.58 -15.10
CA GLN A 92 -14.98 5.91 -15.63
C GLN A 92 -14.85 5.86 -17.14
#